data_AF-A0A839CUL7-F1
#
_entry.id   AF-A0A839CUL7-F1
#
_cell.length_a   1.000
_cell.length_b   1.000
_cell.length_c   1.000
_cell.angle_alpha   90.00
_cell.angle_beta   90.00
_cell.angle_gamma   90.00
#
_symmetry.space_group_name_H-M   'P 1'
#
loop_
_entity.id
_entity.type
_entity.pdbx_description
1 polymer ?
#
loop_
_entity_poly.entity_id
_entity_poly.type
_entity_poly.pdbx_seq_one_letter_code
_entity_poly.pdbx_strand_id
1 'polypeptide(L)' 'MQQEPFIIEYFRVKNLLKVSAIDPHTKTEVCVFGSASTSKEFITDLAIQKLKYQLNKKLITPVSGQS' A
#
# COMPACT_ATOMS: atom_id res chain seq x y z
N MET A 1 0.48 12.00 -15.91
CA MET A 1 0.37 11.16 -14.70
C MET A 1 0.33 9.71 -15.16
N GLN A 2 1.43 8.97 -15.03
CA GLN A 2 1.41 7.53 -15.27
C GLN A 2 0.59 6.91 -14.13
N GLN A 3 -0.53 6.28 -14.45
CA GLN A 3 -1.27 5.52 -13.46
C GLN A 3 -0.39 4.33 -13.05
N GLU A 4 0.11 4.35 -11.82
CA GLU A 4 0.70 3.14 -11.24
C GLU A 4 -0.38 2.05 -11.21
N PRO A 5 -0.05 0.77 -11.44
CA PRO A 5 -1.02 -0.32 -11.61
C PRO A 5 -1.76 -0.69 -10.32
N PHE A 6 -1.70 0.14 -9.29
CA PHE A 6 -2.27 -0.11 -7.98
C PHE A 6 -3.66 0.51 -7.86
N ILE A 7 -4.57 -0.23 -7.22
CA ILE A 7 -5.87 0.29 -6.82
C ILE A 7 -5.66 1.03 -5.50
N ILE A 8 -6.09 2.30 -5.44
CA ILE A 8 -6.01 3.12 -4.22
C ILE A 8 -7.41 3.39 -3.69
N GLU A 9 -7.68 3.01 -2.46
CA GLU A 9 -8.93 3.29 -1.77
C GLU A 9 -8.73 4.23 -0.59
N TYR A 10 -9.74 5.05 -0.32
CA TYR A 10 -9.71 6.07 0.72
C TYR A 10 -10.91 5.90 1.66
N PHE A 11 -10.66 5.84 2.96
CA PHE A 11 -11.72 5.80 3.97
C PHE A 11 -11.45 6.86 5.04
N ARG A 12 -12.37 7.81 5.19
CA ARG A 12 -12.31 8.83 6.24
C ARG A 12 -13.11 8.37 7.45
N VAL A 13 -12.47 8.31 8.62
CA VAL A 13 -13.10 8.01 9.90
C VAL A 13 -12.81 9.16 10.86
N LYS A 14 -13.77 10.07 11.02
CA LYS A 14 -13.61 11.31 11.79
C LYS A 14 -12.39 12.13 11.31
N ASN A 15 -11.37 12.25 12.16
CA ASN A 15 -10.12 12.96 11.89
C ASN A 15 -8.99 12.05 11.39
N LEU A 16 -9.32 10.83 10.98
CA LEU A 16 -8.37 9.87 10.42
C LEU A 16 -8.69 9.64 8.94
N LEU A 17 -7.65 9.58 8.11
CA LEU A 17 -7.73 9.12 6.73
C LEU A 17 -6.97 7.79 6.64
N LYS A 18 -7.70 6.73 6.30
CA LYS A 18 -7.13 5.45 5.86
C LYS A 18 -6.94 5.50 4.35
N VAL A 19 -5.78 5.08 3.90
CA VAL A 19 -5.48 4.81 2.49
C VAL A 19 -5.06 3.36 2.35
N SER A 20 -5.74 2.63 1.47
CA SER A 20 -5.35 1.27 1.05
C SER A 20 -4.69 1.34 -0.31
N ALA A 21 -3.52 0.72 -0.47
CA ALA A 21 -2.90 0.47 -1.76
C ALA A 21 -2.92 -1.04 -2.03
N ILE A 22 -3.46 -1.43 -3.18
CA ILE A 22 -3.73 -2.82 -3.54
C ILE A 22 -3.09 -3.14 -4.89
N ASP A 23 -2.29 -4.20 -4.94
CA ASP A 23 -1.82 -4.79 -6.19
C ASP A 23 -2.87 -5.79 -6.72
N PRO A 24 -3.51 -5.53 -7.88
CA PRO A 24 -4.56 -6.39 -8.39
C PRO A 24 -4.06 -7.76 -8.85
N HIS A 25 -2.75 -7.92 -9.11
CA HIS A 25 -2.18 -9.18 -9.58
C HIS A 25 -1.95 -10.16 -8.43
N THR A 26 -1.23 -9.74 -7.38
CA THR A 26 -0.93 -10.60 -6.21
C THR A 26 -2.02 -10.55 -5.14
N LYS A 27 -3.00 -9.66 -5.28
CA LYS A 27 -4.01 -9.34 -4.25
C LYS A 27 -3.39 -8.84 -2.93
N THR A 28 -2.14 -8.38 -2.96
CA THR A 28 -1.49 -7.81 -1.78
C THR A 28 -2.08 -6.42 -1.52
N GLU A 29 -2.64 -6.24 -0.32
CA GLU A 29 -3.08 -4.94 0.18
C GLU A 29 -2.16 -4.47 1.31
N VAL A 30 -1.89 -3.17 1.34
CA VAL A 30 -1.35 -2.49 2.53
C VAL A 30 -2.21 -1.29 2.87
N CYS A 31 -2.31 -1.00 4.17
CA CYS A 31 -3.00 0.19 4.67
C CYS A 31 -2.02 1.14 5.35
N VAL A 32 -2.27 2.44 5.19
CA VAL A 32 -1.63 3.54 5.92
C VAL A 32 -2.72 4.45 6.46
N PHE A 33 -2.51 4.95 7.68
CA PHE A 33 -3.42 5.90 8.32
C PHE A 33 -2.67 7.21 8.57
N GLY A 34 -3.34 8.33 8.36
CA GLY A 34 -2.84 9.65 8.72
C GLY A 34 -3.95 10.56 9.24
N SER A 35 -3.58 11.71 9.77
CA SER A 35 -4.58 12.72 10.12
C SER A 35 -5.36 13.13 8.88
N ALA A 36 -6.65 13.39 9.00
CA ALA A 36 -7.45 13.90 7.90
C ALA A 36 -7.06 15.34 7.50
N SER A 37 -6.22 16.01 8.29
CA SER A 37 -5.57 17.28 7.96
C SER A 37 -4.23 17.12 7.23
N THR A 38 -3.66 15.91 7.18
CA THR A 38 -2.46 15.61 6.40
C THR A 38 -2.83 15.55 4.92
N SER A 39 -1.90 15.95 4.04
CA SER A 39 -2.08 15.82 2.59
C SER A 39 -2.45 14.38 2.22
N LYS A 40 -3.53 14.25 1.45
CA LYS A 40 -4.00 12.98 0.91
C LYS A 40 -2.93 12.33 0.04
N GLU A 41 -2.27 13.14 -0.79
CA GLU A 41 -1.20 12.75 -1.71
C GLU A 41 -0.03 12.15 -0.93
N PHE A 42 0.38 12.80 0.16
CA PHE A 42 1.45 12.28 1.02
C PHE A 42 1.13 10.89 1.60
N ILE A 43 -0.11 10.69 2.09
CA ILE A 43 -0.51 9.40 2.65
C ILE A 43 -0.61 8.33 1.55
N THR A 44 -1.06 8.72 0.35
CA THR A 44 -1.08 7.85 -0.84
C THR A 44 0.32 7.40 -1.24
N ASP A 45 1.27 8.33 -1.35
CA ASP A 45 2.66 8.02 -1.71
C ASP A 45 3.29 7.08 -0.68
N LEU A 46 3.01 7.29 0.60
CA LEU A 46 3.48 6.41 1.67
C LEU A 46 2.87 5.00 1.56
N ALA A 47 1.58 4.89 1.24
CA ALA A 47 0.92 3.61 1.02
C ALA A 47 1.50 2.85 -0.18
N ILE A 48 1.76 3.55 -1.28
CA ILE A 48 2.39 2.98 -2.48
C ILE A 48 3.81 2.48 -2.18
N GLN A 49 4.63 3.30 -1.49
CA GLN A 49 5.99 2.90 -1.12
C GLN A 49 5.99 1.66 -0.22
N LYS A 50 5.06 1.59 0.74
CA LYS A 50 4.88 0.41 1.59
C LYS A 50 4.48 -0.83 0.78
N LEU A 51 3.59 -0.68 -0.21
CA LEU A 51 3.19 -1.79 -1.09
C LEU A 51 4.38 -2.30 -1.89
N LYS A 52 5.14 -1.41 -2.53
CA LYS A 52 6.36 -1.75 -3.28
C LYS A 52 7.37 -2.49 -2.41
N TYR A 53 7.62 -2.01 -1.19
CA TYR A 53 8.48 -2.69 -0.24
C TYR A 53 7.97 -4.10 0.10
N GLN A 54 6.67 -4.25 0.34
CA GLN A 54 6.08 -5.54 0.69
C GLN A 54 6.11 -6.55 -0.46
N LEU A 55 5.89 -6.10 -1.69
CA LEU A 55 6.01 -6.91 -2.91
C LEU A 55 7.46 -7.36 -3.11
N ASN A 56 8.42 -6.43 -2.99
CA ASN A 56 9.85 -6.74 -3.07
C ASN A 56 10.28 -7.73 -1.99
N LYS A 57 9.79 -7.58 -0.76
CA LYS A 57 10.07 -8.52 0.34
C LYS A 57 9.58 -9.94 0.04
N LYS A 58 8.41 -10.09 -0.59
CA LYS A 58 7.88 -11.41 -0.98
C LYS A 58 8.77 -12.09 -2.04
N LEU A 59 9.31 -11.30 -2.98
CA LEU A 59 10.23 -11.81 -4.01
C LEU A 59 11.55 -12.34 -3.44
N ILE A 60 12.02 -11.78 -2.32
CA ILE A 60 13.27 -12.19 -1.62
C ILE A 60 13.05 -13.21 -0.49
N THR A 61 11.90 -13.88 -0.41
CA THR A 61 11.72 -14.95 0.59
C THR A 61 12.68 -16.11 0.27
N PRO A 62 13.60 -16.51 1.16
CA PRO A 62 14.45 -17.67 0.92
C PRO A 62 13.59 -18.92 0.83
N VAL A 63 13.81 -19.71 -0.23
CA VAL A 63 13.27 -21.06 -0.38
C VAL A 63 13.63 -21.88 0.86
N SER A 64 12.70 -21.97 1.80
CA SER A 64 12.82 -22.86 2.94
C SER A 64 12.40 -24.24 2.46
N GLY A 65 13.41 -25.08 2.20
CA GLY A 65 13.34 -26.54 2.24
C GLY A 65 12.34 -27.19 1.29
N GLN A 66 12.82 -27.60 0.11
CA GLN A 66 12.37 -28.88 -0.42
C GLN A 66 12.88 -29.97 0.55
N SER A 67 11.96 -30.80 1.04
CA SER A 67 12.22 -32.09 1.66
C SER A 67 11.11 -33.03 1.24
#